data_AF-A0A965QW95-F1
#
_entry.id   AF-A0A965QW95-F1
#
_cell.length_a   1.000
_cell.length_b   1.000
_cell.length_c   1.000
_cell.angle_alpha   90.00
_cell.angle_beta   90.00
_cell.angle_gamma   90.00
#
_symmetry.space_group_name_H-M   'P 1'
#
loop_
_entity.id
_entity.type
_entity.pdbx_description
1 polymer ?
#
loop_
_entity_poly.entity_id
_entity_poly.type
_entity_poly.pdbx_seq_one_letter_code
_entity_poly.pdbx_strand_id
1 'polypeptide(L)'
;MPRPKHEEDLTAGQDSFLDVITNIVGILIILVMVVGARVKQVVLTPAGEPSAAAVDLERELQRLDETVASSEEEIEALQAQAGEVAAAAELAADSRLELATAVSAARVELERRKQASDAARVAAAERSARRETLEAEIRQCTLDVEGLRHARATTQEVLAYPTPIGRTVNGEEIHFRIAGDRIAYIPLEELFELAKNRTQRSAGSITSMDARVES
;
A
#
# COMPACT_ATOMS: atom_id res chain seq x y z
N MET A 1 -91.58 -101.10 -80.09
CA MET A 1 -90.27 -100.48 -79.79
C MET A 1 -90.24 -100.01 -78.34
N PRO A 2 -89.36 -100.57 -77.50
CA PRO A 2 -88.89 -99.92 -76.28
C PRO A 2 -87.36 -99.66 -76.37
N ARG A 3 -86.90 -98.50 -75.88
CA ARG A 3 -85.46 -98.19 -75.70
C ARG A 3 -85.02 -98.59 -74.29
N PRO A 4 -83.83 -99.19 -74.07
CA PRO A 4 -83.29 -99.41 -72.73
C PRO A 4 -82.66 -98.13 -72.17
N LYS A 5 -82.67 -97.96 -70.84
CA LYS A 5 -82.09 -96.84 -70.09
C LYS A 5 -80.64 -97.16 -69.67
N HIS A 6 -79.76 -96.15 -69.73
CA HIS A 6 -78.34 -96.22 -69.36
C HIS A 6 -78.11 -96.37 -67.84
N GLU A 7 -77.19 -97.27 -67.43
CA GLU A 7 -76.71 -97.50 -66.06
C GLU A 7 -75.33 -96.84 -65.78
N GLU A 8 -74.88 -95.89 -66.62
CA GLU A 8 -73.48 -95.42 -66.63
C GLU A 8 -73.14 -94.30 -65.60
N ASP A 9 -74.11 -93.77 -64.85
CA ASP A 9 -73.89 -92.57 -64.02
C ASP A 9 -73.29 -92.82 -62.61
N LEU A 10 -73.21 -94.07 -62.14
CA LEU A 10 -72.72 -94.36 -60.77
C LEU A 10 -71.22 -94.64 -60.67
N THR A 11 -70.56 -95.06 -61.75
CA THR A 11 -69.13 -95.41 -61.77
C THR A 11 -68.22 -94.24 -62.17
N ALA A 12 -68.73 -93.27 -62.94
CA ALA A 12 -67.92 -92.14 -63.43
C ALA A 12 -67.49 -91.15 -62.32
N GLY A 13 -68.28 -91.00 -61.25
CA GLY A 13 -67.97 -90.07 -60.15
C GLY A 13 -66.90 -90.57 -59.17
N GLN A 14 -66.70 -91.89 -59.08
CA GLN A 14 -65.78 -92.50 -58.13
C GLN A 14 -64.32 -92.39 -58.58
N ASP A 15 -64.07 -92.50 -59.89
CA ASP A 15 -62.73 -92.43 -60.49
C ASP A 15 -62.15 -91.01 -60.34
N SER A 16 -62.95 -89.99 -60.63
CA SER A 16 -62.53 -88.58 -60.49
C SER A 16 -62.23 -88.17 -59.04
N PHE A 17 -62.94 -88.73 -58.05
CA PHE A 17 -62.66 -88.45 -56.63
C PHE A 17 -61.36 -89.13 -56.17
N LEU A 18 -61.13 -90.36 -56.61
CA LEU A 18 -59.92 -91.12 -56.29
C LEU A 18 -58.69 -90.45 -56.92
N ASP A 19 -58.82 -89.91 -58.13
CA ASP A 19 -57.76 -89.14 -58.80
C ASP A 19 -57.42 -87.83 -58.04
N VAL A 20 -58.43 -87.09 -57.57
CA VAL A 20 -58.21 -85.86 -56.80
C VAL A 20 -57.53 -86.15 -55.45
N ILE A 21 -57.97 -87.18 -54.73
CA ILE A 21 -57.34 -87.59 -53.47
C ILE A 21 -55.92 -88.09 -53.72
N THR A 22 -55.70 -88.89 -54.77
CA THR A 22 -54.39 -89.44 -55.09
C THR A 22 -53.39 -88.33 -55.44
N ASN A 23 -53.84 -87.29 -56.14
CA ASN A 23 -53.01 -86.12 -56.44
C ASN A 23 -52.66 -85.32 -55.16
N ILE A 24 -53.64 -85.08 -54.27
CA ILE A 24 -53.40 -84.38 -52.99
C ILE A 24 -52.45 -85.18 -52.09
N VAL A 25 -52.70 -86.48 -51.92
CA VAL A 25 -51.87 -87.37 -51.09
C VAL A 25 -50.48 -87.51 -51.72
N GLY A 26 -50.38 -87.60 -53.05
CA GLY A 26 -49.10 -87.64 -53.77
C GLY A 26 -48.24 -86.40 -53.51
N ILE A 27 -48.82 -85.20 -53.60
CA ILE A 27 -48.13 -83.95 -53.27
C ILE A 27 -47.69 -83.94 -51.80
N LEU A 28 -48.53 -84.41 -50.87
CA LEU A 28 -48.20 -84.48 -49.44
C LEU A 28 -47.02 -85.41 -49.17
N ILE A 29 -46.96 -86.58 -49.81
CA ILE A 29 -45.85 -87.53 -49.67
C ILE A 29 -44.54 -86.92 -50.16
N ILE A 30 -44.56 -86.27 -51.33
CA ILE A 30 -43.37 -85.60 -51.90
C ILE A 30 -42.88 -84.50 -50.95
N LEU A 31 -43.79 -83.67 -50.40
CA LEU A 31 -43.43 -82.61 -49.47
C LEU A 31 -42.80 -83.14 -48.18
N VAL A 32 -43.40 -84.17 -47.57
CA VAL A 32 -42.86 -84.80 -46.36
C VAL A 32 -41.48 -85.42 -46.62
N MET A 33 -41.29 -86.05 -47.79
CA MET A 33 -40.01 -86.65 -48.16
C MET A 33 -38.92 -85.59 -48.38
N VAL A 34 -39.25 -84.45 -49.01
CA VAL A 34 -38.30 -83.33 -49.22
C VAL A 34 -37.94 -82.66 -47.89
N VAL A 35 -38.92 -82.40 -47.03
CA VAL A 35 -38.67 -81.83 -45.70
C VAL A 35 -37.86 -82.81 -44.85
N GLY A 36 -38.19 -84.10 -44.86
CA GLY A 36 -37.44 -85.14 -44.17
C GLY A 36 -35.98 -85.23 -44.65
N ALA A 37 -35.74 -85.16 -45.96
CA ALA A 37 -34.39 -85.13 -46.52
C ALA A 37 -33.61 -83.87 -46.11
N ARG A 38 -34.28 -82.71 -46.06
CA ARG A 38 -33.65 -81.44 -45.69
C ARG A 38 -33.32 -81.34 -44.19
N VAL A 39 -34.20 -81.85 -43.34
CA VAL A 39 -33.95 -81.98 -41.89
C VAL A 39 -32.79 -82.95 -41.65
N LYS A 40 -32.77 -84.09 -42.36
CA LYS A 40 -31.66 -85.03 -42.30
C LYS A 40 -30.33 -84.41 -42.75
N GLN A 41 -30.32 -83.55 -43.77
CA GLN A 41 -29.11 -82.83 -44.20
C GLN A 41 -28.63 -81.81 -43.15
N VAL A 42 -29.53 -81.04 -42.53
CA VAL A 42 -29.14 -80.06 -41.49
C VAL A 42 -28.60 -80.74 -40.23
N VAL A 43 -29.19 -81.88 -39.84
CA VAL A 43 -28.78 -82.64 -38.64
C VAL A 43 -27.52 -83.48 -38.88
N LEU A 44 -27.29 -83.96 -40.11
CA LEU A 44 -26.12 -84.77 -40.48
C LEU A 44 -24.97 -83.96 -41.09
N THR A 45 -25.07 -82.64 -41.20
CA THR A 45 -23.92 -81.79 -41.50
C THR A 45 -23.22 -81.50 -40.18
N PRO A 46 -22.12 -82.21 -39.83
CA PRO A 46 -21.32 -81.80 -38.68
C PRO A 46 -20.85 -80.36 -38.92
N ALA A 47 -20.79 -79.54 -37.86
CA ALA A 47 -20.13 -78.25 -37.93
C ALA A 47 -18.74 -78.48 -38.56
N GLY A 48 -18.55 -77.98 -39.79
CA GLY A 48 -17.30 -78.18 -40.51
C GLY A 48 -16.13 -77.58 -39.74
N GLU A 49 -14.94 -78.15 -39.92
CA GLU A 49 -13.71 -77.62 -39.33
C GLU A 49 -13.61 -76.10 -39.58
N PRO A 50 -13.16 -75.33 -38.58
CA PRO A 50 -13.06 -73.88 -38.73
C PRO A 50 -12.23 -73.55 -39.97
N SER A 51 -12.78 -72.70 -40.84
CA SER A 51 -12.07 -72.18 -42.01
C SER A 51 -10.74 -71.57 -41.57
N ALA A 52 -9.68 -71.72 -42.37
CA ALA A 52 -8.37 -71.11 -42.08
C ALA A 52 -8.48 -69.60 -41.76
N ALA A 53 -9.43 -68.90 -42.42
CA ALA A 53 -9.72 -67.50 -42.16
C ALA A 53 -10.33 -67.23 -40.78
N ALA A 54 -11.11 -68.16 -40.21
CA ALA A 54 -11.65 -68.05 -38.86
C ALA A 54 -10.55 -68.22 -37.81
N VAL A 55 -9.62 -69.16 -38.03
CA VAL A 55 -8.47 -69.38 -37.14
C VAL A 55 -7.50 -68.20 -37.16
N ASP A 56 -7.26 -67.59 -38.32
CA ASP A 56 -6.41 -66.41 -38.43
C ASP A 56 -7.05 -65.18 -37.74
N LEU A 57 -8.37 -65.00 -37.89
CA LEU A 57 -9.12 -63.94 -37.20
C LEU A 57 -9.08 -64.12 -35.67
N GLU A 58 -9.21 -65.36 -35.17
CA GLU A 58 -9.10 -65.67 -33.74
C GLU A 58 -7.72 -65.34 -33.18
N ARG A 59 -6.65 -65.65 -33.93
CA ARG A 59 -5.27 -65.26 -33.53
C ARG A 59 -5.07 -63.75 -33.53
N GLU A 60 -5.69 -63.03 -34.47
CA GLU A 60 -5.58 -61.57 -34.54
C GLU A 60 -6.34 -60.89 -33.39
N LEU A 61 -7.52 -61.41 -33.03
CA LEU A 61 -8.26 -60.98 -31.84
C LEU A 61 -7.45 -61.22 -30.56
N GLN A 62 -6.82 -62.39 -30.40
CA GLN A 62 -5.95 -62.66 -29.25
C GLN A 62 -4.79 -61.67 -29.14
N ARG A 63 -4.12 -61.35 -30.25
CA ARG A 63 -3.04 -60.35 -30.25
C ARG A 63 -3.54 -58.95 -29.89
N LEU A 64 -4.74 -58.59 -30.37
CA LEU A 64 -5.36 -57.31 -30.03
C LEU A 64 -5.69 -57.25 -28.54
N ASP A 65 -6.27 -58.31 -27.97
CA ASP A 65 -6.58 -58.40 -26.54
C ASP A 65 -5.31 -58.30 -25.68
N GLU A 66 -4.23 -58.98 -26.06
CA GLU A 66 -2.93 -58.86 -25.40
C GLU A 66 -2.38 -57.43 -25.46
N THR A 67 -2.52 -56.76 -26.60
CA THR A 67 -2.08 -55.37 -26.79
C THR A 67 -2.93 -54.38 -25.98
N VAL A 68 -4.24 -54.61 -25.90
CA VAL A 68 -5.14 -53.80 -25.08
C VAL A 68 -4.79 -53.96 -23.61
N ALA A 69 -4.62 -55.19 -23.13
CA ALA A 69 -4.24 -55.46 -21.76
C ALA A 69 -2.90 -54.80 -21.39
N SER A 70 -1.88 -54.89 -22.26
CA SER A 70 -0.60 -54.23 -22.00
C SER A 70 -0.71 -52.71 -22.00
N SER A 71 -1.50 -52.14 -22.91
CA SER A 71 -1.71 -50.70 -22.99
C SER A 71 -2.48 -50.16 -21.78
N GLU A 72 -3.45 -50.91 -21.27
CA GLU A 72 -4.18 -50.56 -20.04
C GLU A 72 -3.25 -50.55 -18.82
N GLU A 73 -2.37 -51.54 -18.70
CA GLU A 73 -1.37 -51.60 -17.64
C GLU A 73 -0.36 -50.44 -17.73
N GLU A 74 0.09 -50.10 -18.94
CA GLU A 74 0.95 -48.93 -19.17
C GLU A 74 0.25 -47.61 -18.82
N ILE A 75 -1.03 -47.45 -19.16
CA ILE A 75 -1.82 -46.27 -18.81
C ILE A 75 -1.94 -46.14 -17.30
N GLU A 76 -2.23 -47.23 -16.58
CA GLU A 76 -2.33 -47.22 -15.12
C GLU A 76 -0.99 -46.83 -14.47
N ALA A 77 0.12 -47.41 -14.95
CA ALA A 77 1.46 -47.06 -14.48
C ALA A 77 1.81 -45.58 -14.72
N LEU A 78 1.49 -45.05 -15.91
CA LEU A 78 1.71 -43.65 -16.25
C LEU A 78 0.84 -42.71 -15.41
N GLN A 79 -0.40 -43.09 -15.12
CA GLN A 79 -1.29 -42.31 -14.25
C GLN A 79 -0.76 -42.25 -12.82
N ALA A 80 -0.27 -43.37 -12.28
CA ALA A 80 0.36 -43.40 -10.96
C ALA A 80 1.60 -42.48 -10.92
N GLN A 81 2.48 -42.58 -11.92
CA GLN A 81 3.67 -41.74 -12.02
C GLN A 81 3.31 -40.25 -12.17
N ALA A 82 2.31 -39.92 -12.98
CA ALA A 82 1.83 -38.55 -13.12
C ALA A 82 1.28 -37.99 -11.79
N GLY A 83 0.59 -38.83 -11.01
CA GLY A 83 0.12 -38.48 -9.66
C GLY A 83 1.27 -38.17 -8.70
N GLU A 84 2.31 -38.99 -8.69
CA GLU A 84 3.51 -38.76 -7.86
C GLU A 84 4.22 -37.45 -8.24
N VAL A 85 4.43 -37.21 -9.53
CA VAL A 85 5.08 -35.99 -10.03
C VAL A 85 4.24 -34.77 -9.70
N ALA A 86 2.91 -34.85 -9.84
CA ALA A 86 2.01 -33.75 -9.49
C ALA A 86 2.09 -33.41 -7.99
N ALA A 87 2.07 -34.43 -7.12
CA ALA A 87 2.20 -34.23 -5.68
C ALA A 87 3.55 -33.60 -5.29
N ALA A 88 4.64 -34.05 -5.91
CA ALA A 88 5.97 -33.47 -5.70
C ALA A 88 6.05 -32.02 -6.21
N ALA A 89 5.41 -31.72 -7.34
CA ALA A 89 5.38 -30.37 -7.90
C ALA A 89 4.61 -29.39 -7.01
N GLU A 90 3.47 -29.80 -6.43
CA GLU A 90 2.70 -29.00 -5.47
C GLU A 90 3.54 -28.70 -4.22
N LEU A 91 4.17 -29.70 -3.60
CA LEU A 91 5.03 -29.51 -2.43
C LEU A 91 6.20 -28.54 -2.72
N ALA A 92 6.80 -28.66 -3.90
CA ALA A 92 7.87 -27.76 -4.34
C ALA A 92 7.35 -26.33 -4.62
N ALA A 93 6.13 -26.19 -5.12
CA ALA A 93 5.50 -24.89 -5.34
C ALA A 93 5.21 -24.17 -4.01
N ASP A 94 4.69 -24.88 -3.02
CA ASP A 94 4.45 -24.36 -1.66
C ASP A 94 5.76 -23.92 -1.01
N SER A 95 6.78 -24.78 -1.04
CA SER A 95 8.11 -24.45 -0.51
C SER A 95 8.69 -23.20 -1.19
N ARG A 96 8.50 -23.05 -2.50
CA ARG A 96 8.96 -21.88 -3.25
C ARG A 96 8.19 -20.62 -2.85
N LEU A 97 6.88 -20.72 -2.61
CA LEU A 97 6.04 -19.60 -2.16
C LEU A 97 6.49 -19.10 -0.77
N GLU A 98 6.75 -20.02 0.16
CA GLU A 98 7.26 -19.68 1.49
C GLU A 98 8.61 -18.95 1.41
N LEU A 99 9.55 -19.50 0.64
CA LEU A 99 10.85 -18.87 0.43
C LEU A 99 10.73 -17.50 -0.26
N ALA A 100 9.88 -17.36 -1.27
CA ALA A 100 9.65 -16.09 -1.95
C ALA A 100 9.10 -15.03 -0.98
N THR A 101 8.20 -15.43 -0.08
CA THR A 101 7.64 -14.58 0.96
C THR A 101 8.72 -14.15 1.95
N ALA A 102 9.52 -15.09 2.45
CA ALA A 102 10.62 -14.81 3.38
C ALA A 102 11.68 -13.88 2.76
N VAL A 103 12.07 -14.12 1.51
CA VAL A 103 13.02 -13.26 0.78
C VAL A 103 12.46 -11.86 0.59
N SER A 104 11.17 -11.74 0.25
CA SER A 104 10.53 -10.43 0.08
C SER A 104 10.49 -9.65 1.38
N ALA A 105 10.11 -10.29 2.50
CA ALA A 105 10.13 -9.68 3.82
C ALA A 105 11.55 -9.24 4.23
N ALA A 106 12.56 -10.09 4.00
CA ALA A 106 13.95 -9.78 4.32
C ALA A 106 14.48 -8.59 3.48
N ARG A 107 14.09 -8.50 2.20
CA ARG A 107 14.46 -7.36 1.33
C ARG A 107 13.85 -6.05 1.83
N VAL A 108 12.57 -6.05 2.20
CA VAL A 108 11.90 -4.85 2.74
C VAL A 108 12.57 -4.39 4.02
N GLU A 109 12.89 -5.32 4.94
CA GLU A 109 13.57 -4.98 6.19
C GLU A 109 14.99 -4.47 5.97
N LEU A 110 15.74 -5.06 5.03
CA LEU A 110 17.07 -4.58 4.66
C LEU A 110 17.02 -3.14 4.16
N GLU A 111 16.05 -2.83 3.30
CA GLU A 111 15.96 -1.49 2.71
C GLU A 111 15.48 -0.44 3.71
N ARG A 112 14.58 -0.83 4.62
CA ARG A 112 14.23 0.00 5.79
C ARG A 112 15.45 0.30 6.65
N ARG A 113 16.32 -0.70 6.90
CA ARG A 113 17.55 -0.52 7.69
C ARG A 113 18.55 0.38 6.99
N LYS A 114 18.73 0.24 5.67
CA LYS A 114 19.60 1.14 4.89
C LYS A 114 19.11 2.58 4.96
N GLN A 115 17.83 2.81 4.68
CA GLN A 115 17.22 4.15 4.77
C GLN A 115 17.38 4.76 6.16
N ALA A 116 17.13 3.99 7.22
CA ALA A 116 17.32 4.45 8.60
C ALA A 116 18.80 4.77 8.91
N SER A 117 19.74 3.94 8.44
CA SER A 117 21.18 4.18 8.59
C SER A 117 21.62 5.45 7.84
N ASP A 118 21.17 5.64 6.61
CA ASP A 118 21.51 6.81 5.80
C ASP A 118 20.94 8.08 6.41
N ALA A 119 19.67 8.06 6.86
CA ALA A 119 19.06 9.16 7.58
C ALA A 119 19.82 9.49 8.89
N ALA A 120 20.25 8.47 9.64
CA ALA A 120 21.05 8.66 10.85
C ALA A 120 22.43 9.28 10.55
N ARG A 121 23.08 8.85 9.46
CA ARG A 121 24.37 9.41 9.01
C ARG A 121 24.23 10.86 8.59
N VAL A 122 23.21 11.19 7.80
CA VAL A 122 22.93 12.58 7.39
C VAL A 122 22.65 13.45 8.61
N ALA A 123 21.78 12.99 9.52
CA ALA A 123 21.48 13.72 10.76
C ALA A 123 22.70 13.88 11.68
N ALA A 124 23.63 12.93 11.70
CA ALA A 124 24.88 13.07 12.43
C ALA A 124 25.82 14.11 11.78
N ALA A 125 25.96 14.09 10.46
CA ALA A 125 26.74 15.07 9.71
C ALA A 125 26.21 16.49 9.88
N GLU A 126 24.89 16.69 9.75
CA GLU A 126 24.24 17.99 9.98
C GLU A 126 24.45 18.50 11.41
N ARG A 127 24.31 17.62 12.42
CA ARG A 127 24.56 17.99 13.82
C ARG A 127 26.01 18.42 14.03
N SER A 128 26.97 17.72 13.42
CA SER A 128 28.38 18.09 13.49
C SER A 128 28.65 19.45 12.84
N ALA A 129 28.10 19.69 11.65
CA ALA A 129 28.25 20.97 10.96
C ALA A 129 27.64 22.13 11.77
N ARG A 130 26.42 21.96 12.31
CA ARG A 130 25.77 22.97 13.17
C ARG A 130 26.58 23.23 14.45
N ARG A 131 27.19 22.19 15.02
CA ARG A 131 28.05 22.35 16.19
C ARG A 131 29.27 23.21 15.85
N GLU A 132 29.91 22.94 14.72
CA GLU A 132 31.08 23.69 14.25
C GLU A 132 30.75 25.17 13.97
N THR A 133 29.60 25.45 13.35
CA THR A 133 29.14 26.84 13.14
C THR A 133 28.85 27.56 14.45
N LEU A 134 28.13 26.92 15.38
CA LEU A 134 27.85 27.49 16.70
C LEU A 134 29.13 27.72 17.50
N GLU A 135 30.08 26.78 17.46
CA GLU A 135 31.38 26.97 18.11
C GLU A 135 32.16 28.15 17.49
N ALA A 136 32.06 28.36 16.18
CA ALA A 136 32.65 29.54 15.52
C ALA A 136 31.98 30.85 15.95
N GLU A 137 30.64 30.88 16.04
CA GLU A 137 29.88 32.04 16.53
C GLU A 137 30.22 32.37 17.99
N ILE A 138 30.30 31.34 18.85
CA ILE A 138 30.69 31.52 20.25
C ILE A 138 32.10 32.08 20.33
N ARG A 139 33.05 31.55 19.54
CA ARG A 139 34.42 32.10 19.49
C ARG A 139 34.42 33.55 19.05
N GLN A 140 33.67 33.91 18.00
CA GLN A 140 33.58 35.28 17.51
C GLN A 140 32.99 36.22 18.58
N CYS A 141 31.87 35.85 19.17
CA CYS A 141 31.22 36.64 20.22
C CYS A 141 32.15 36.83 21.44
N THR A 142 32.91 35.79 21.80
CA THR A 142 33.91 35.87 22.88
C THR A 142 35.01 36.89 22.55
N LEU A 143 35.55 36.85 21.32
CA LEU A 143 36.54 37.82 20.86
C LEU A 143 35.97 39.25 20.80
N ASP A 144 34.71 39.41 20.37
CA ASP A 144 34.05 40.71 20.31
C ASP A 144 33.87 41.30 21.71
N VAL A 145 33.46 40.48 22.69
CA VAL A 145 33.35 40.90 24.10
C VAL A 145 34.72 41.28 24.67
N GLU A 146 35.76 40.49 24.41
CA GLU A 146 37.13 40.84 24.83
C GLU A 146 37.61 42.14 24.18
N GLY A 147 37.36 42.32 22.89
CA GLY A 147 37.66 43.54 22.15
C GLY A 147 36.95 44.77 22.74
N LEU A 148 35.67 44.65 23.07
CA LEU A 148 34.88 45.72 23.71
C LEU A 148 35.35 46.01 25.14
N ARG A 149 35.79 44.99 25.90
CA ARG A 149 36.36 45.19 27.25
C ARG A 149 37.68 45.97 27.21
N HIS A 150 38.48 45.76 26.17
CA HIS A 150 39.73 46.50 25.97
C HIS A 150 39.54 47.82 25.21
N ALA A 151 38.38 48.06 24.61
CA ALA A 151 38.04 49.33 23.98
C ALA A 151 37.91 50.43 25.03
N ARG A 152 38.55 51.57 24.77
CA ARG A 152 38.53 52.73 25.66
C ARG A 152 37.10 53.27 25.76
N ALA A 153 36.50 53.25 26.95
CA ALA A 153 35.14 53.74 27.17
C ALA A 153 35.05 55.24 26.84
N THR A 154 34.38 55.56 25.73
CA THR A 154 34.02 56.93 25.39
C THR A 154 32.91 57.37 26.33
N THR A 155 33.29 58.04 27.42
CA THR A 155 32.33 58.61 28.38
C THR A 155 31.66 59.80 27.72
N GLN A 156 30.38 59.68 27.38
CA GLN A 156 29.55 60.82 26.99
C GLN A 156 28.88 61.37 28.25
N GLU A 157 29.22 62.61 28.59
CA GLU A 157 28.60 63.31 29.71
C GLU A 157 27.18 63.73 29.32
N VAL A 158 26.18 63.14 29.97
CA VAL A 158 24.77 63.53 29.78
C VAL A 158 24.51 64.74 30.67
N LEU A 159 24.60 65.95 30.10
CA LEU A 159 24.28 67.19 30.80
C LEU A 159 22.74 67.36 30.90
N ALA A 160 22.19 67.13 32.09
CA ALA A 160 20.80 67.42 32.40
C ALA A 160 20.68 68.79 33.08
N TYR A 161 20.14 69.78 32.37
CA TYR A 161 19.81 71.09 32.96
C TYR A 161 18.39 71.07 33.51
N PRO A 162 18.13 71.54 34.75
CA PRO A 162 16.77 71.73 35.25
C PRO A 162 16.09 72.83 34.42
N THR A 163 14.96 72.52 33.78
CA THR A 163 14.13 73.51 33.09
C THR A 163 13.37 74.35 34.13
N PRO A 164 13.61 75.67 34.25
CA PRO A 164 12.91 76.51 35.22
C PRO A 164 11.42 76.59 34.85
N ILE A 165 10.53 76.20 35.77
CA ILE A 165 9.07 76.34 35.61
C ILE A 165 8.64 77.73 36.13
N GLY A 166 9.13 78.79 35.50
CA GLY A 166 8.81 80.17 35.87
C GLY A 166 8.81 81.10 34.66
N ARG A 167 7.79 81.96 34.56
CA ARG A 167 7.72 83.02 33.54
C ARG A 167 8.46 84.24 34.06
N THR A 168 9.45 84.73 33.32
CA THR A 168 10.12 86.01 33.63
C THR A 168 9.12 87.15 33.54
N VAL A 169 9.01 87.95 34.58
CA VAL A 169 8.16 89.15 34.61
C VAL A 169 9.07 90.36 34.45
N ASN A 170 8.81 91.20 33.44
CA ASN A 170 9.54 92.45 33.23
C ASN A 170 8.59 93.59 33.65
N GLY A 171 8.62 93.99 34.92
CA GLY A 171 7.73 95.01 35.47
C GLY A 171 8.04 95.32 36.93
N GLU A 172 7.22 96.16 37.54
CA GLU A 172 7.34 96.48 38.97
C GLU A 172 6.98 95.25 39.82
N GLU A 173 7.94 94.75 40.61
CA GLU A 173 7.80 93.51 41.38
C GLU A 173 7.48 93.79 42.85
N ILE A 174 6.31 93.34 43.29
CA ILE A 174 5.90 93.41 44.69
C ILE A 174 6.31 92.11 45.40
N HIS A 175 7.16 92.24 46.40
CA HIS A 175 7.74 91.10 47.10
C HIS A 175 6.94 90.77 48.38
N PHE A 176 6.54 89.52 48.51
CA PHE A 176 5.90 88.99 49.70
C PHE A 176 6.67 87.80 50.25
N ARG A 177 6.75 87.70 51.58
CA ARG A 177 7.22 86.48 52.26
C ARG A 177 6.04 85.70 52.78
N ILE A 178 6.00 84.43 52.40
CA ILE A 178 5.02 83.46 52.88
C ILE A 178 5.72 82.54 53.88
N ALA A 179 5.24 82.52 55.12
CA ALA A 179 5.77 81.64 56.16
C ALA A 179 4.68 81.32 57.20
N GLY A 180 4.43 80.03 57.42
CA GLY A 180 3.46 79.56 58.42
C GLY A 180 2.04 80.09 58.18
N ASP A 181 1.55 79.92 56.95
CA ASP A 181 0.20 80.34 56.49
C ASP A 181 -0.11 81.84 56.61
N ARG A 182 0.94 82.68 56.70
CA ARG A 182 0.83 84.13 56.73
C ARG A 182 1.64 84.75 55.62
N ILE A 183 1.13 85.88 55.10
CA ILE A 183 1.75 86.66 54.04
C ILE A 183 2.16 88.02 54.62
N ALA A 184 3.43 88.40 54.44
CA ALA A 184 3.94 89.70 54.82
C ALA A 184 4.53 90.42 53.60
N TYR A 185 4.15 91.68 53.42
CA TYR A 185 4.74 92.56 52.40
C TYR A 185 6.17 92.93 52.81
N ILE A 186 7.11 92.79 51.87
CA ILE A 186 8.51 93.21 52.07
C ILE A 186 8.79 94.38 51.12
N PRO A 187 9.00 95.60 51.64
CA PRO A 187 9.39 96.75 50.83
C PRO A 187 10.89 96.66 50.49
N LEU A 188 11.26 95.77 49.58
CA LEU A 188 12.67 95.56 49.21
C LEU A 188 13.32 96.83 48.64
N GLU A 189 12.61 97.58 47.78
CA GLU A 189 13.14 98.81 47.17
C GLU A 189 13.53 99.85 48.23
N GLU A 190 12.65 100.07 49.20
CA GLU A 190 12.88 101.00 50.30
C GLU A 190 14.03 100.52 51.20
N LEU A 191 14.12 99.21 51.46
CA LEU A 191 15.20 98.60 52.23
C LEU A 191 16.55 98.73 51.51
N PHE A 192 16.58 98.58 50.18
CA PHE A 192 17.78 98.79 49.37
C PHE A 192 18.23 100.26 49.39
N GLU A 193 17.31 101.21 49.25
CA GLU A 193 17.64 102.64 49.33
C GLU A 193 18.09 103.06 50.74
N LEU A 194 17.51 102.48 51.81
CA LEU A 194 18.01 102.66 53.18
C LEU A 194 19.44 102.11 53.35
N ALA A 195 19.73 100.93 52.80
CA ALA A 195 21.05 100.32 52.88
C ALA A 195 22.11 101.15 52.11
N LYS A 196 21.73 101.67 50.94
CA LYS A 196 22.57 102.55 50.11
C LYS A 196 22.88 103.87 50.81
N ASN A 197 21.88 104.52 51.40
CA ASN A 197 22.05 105.76 52.16
C ASN A 197 22.95 105.58 53.39
N ARG A 198 22.84 104.44 54.09
CA ARG A 198 23.71 104.13 55.25
C ARG A 198 25.17 103.91 54.84
N THR A 199 25.39 103.28 53.70
CA THR A 199 26.72 103.03 53.15
C THR A 199 27.39 104.33 52.71
N GLN A 200 26.66 105.23 52.03
CA GLN A 200 27.18 106.53 51.61
C GLN A 200 27.56 107.46 52.78
N ARG A 201 26.77 107.48 53.86
CA ARG A 201 27.10 108.25 55.07
C ARG A 201 28.32 107.70 55.81
N SER A 202 28.51 106.38 55.80
CA SER A 202 29.67 105.75 56.43
C SER A 202 30.96 105.97 55.62
N ALA A 203 30.88 106.04 54.29
CA ALA A 203 32.02 106.32 53.43
C ALA A 203 32.68 107.69 53.73
N GLY A 204 31.90 108.75 53.93
CA GLY A 204 32.44 110.08 54.27
C GLY A 204 33.10 110.18 55.65
N SER A 205 32.73 109.29 56.58
CA SER A 205 33.39 109.20 57.91
C SER A 205 34.75 108.50 57.83
N ILE A 206 34.94 107.60 56.87
CA ILE A 206 36.20 106.86 56.70
C ILE A 206 37.24 107.78 56.02
N THR A 207 36.83 108.62 55.07
CA THR A 207 37.73 109.56 54.38
C THR A 207 38.25 110.68 55.28
N SER A 208 37.52 111.07 56.34
CA SER A 208 37.98 112.08 57.30
C SER A 208 38.88 111.51 58.41
N MET A 209 38.91 110.18 58.59
CA MET A 209 39.85 109.51 59.50
C MET A 209 41.23 109.32 58.87
N ASP A 210 41.33 109.10 57.55
CA ASP A 210 42.62 109.01 56.85
C ASP A 210 43.40 110.34 56.86
N ALA A 211 42.72 111.49 56.73
CA ALA A 211 43.37 112.80 56.70
C ALA A 211 43.97 113.28 58.03
N ARG A 212 43.73 112.57 59.15
CA ARG A 212 44.26 112.92 60.49
C ARG A 212 45.48 112.09 60.92
N VAL A 213 45.87 111.08 60.13
CA VAL A 213 46.97 110.16 60.48
C VAL A 213 48.30 110.56 59.81
N GLU A 214 48.30 111.49 58.86
CA GLU A 214 49.50 111.92 58.10
C GLU A 214 50.10 113.29 58.48
N SER A 215 49.81 113.87 59.66
CA SER A 215 50.49 115.09 60.16
C SER A 215 51.31 114.88 61.43
#